data_AF-A0A6L7S139-F1
#
_entry.id   AF-A0A6L7S139-F1
#
_cell.length_a   1.000
_cell.length_b   1.000
_cell.length_c   1.000
_cell.angle_alpha   90.00
_cell.angle_beta   90.00
_cell.angle_gamma   90.00
#
_symmetry.space_group_name_H-M   'P 1'
#
loop_
_entity.id
_entity.type
_entity.pdbx_description
1 polymer ?
#
loop_
_entity_poly.entity_id
_entity_poly.type
_entity_poly.pdbx_seq_one_letter_code
_entity_poly.pdbx_strand_id
1 'polypeptide(L)'
;MLPCDGLSAANKALSRLLPSVEIDPDNTRDFMYRINRRCTSRALSGRCEINRLSAWSVIEIARVDIDISSGSSPAVRNALEGTACRLELDVNSVPELDGHISSEEAASLTEELFALAFELAADGDIK
;
A
#
# COMPACT_ATOMS: atom_id res chain seq x y z
N MET A 1 3.56 4.62 4.10
CA MET A 1 2.76 4.50 5.34
C MET A 1 2.36 5.89 5.76
N LEU A 2 1.13 6.06 6.24
CA LEU A 2 0.58 7.33 6.73
C LEU A 2 0.31 7.20 8.24
N PRO A 3 1.03 7.90 9.12
CA PRO A 3 0.77 7.86 10.56
C PRO A 3 -0.61 8.43 10.89
N CYS A 4 -1.26 7.88 11.91
CA CYS A 4 -2.62 8.24 12.32
C CYS A 4 -2.73 8.28 13.85
N ASP A 5 -3.57 9.18 14.36
CA ASP A 5 -3.82 9.35 15.80
C ASP A 5 -4.81 8.29 16.31
N GLY A 6 -4.39 7.03 16.28
CA GLY A 6 -5.16 5.87 16.73
C GLY A 6 -6.01 5.19 15.64
N LEU A 7 -6.64 4.09 16.05
CA LEU A 7 -7.35 3.16 15.16
C LEU A 7 -8.54 3.79 14.41
N SER A 8 -9.41 4.54 15.12
CA SER A 8 -10.56 5.21 14.48
C SER A 8 -10.11 6.24 13.43
N ALA A 9 -9.01 6.97 13.70
CA ALA A 9 -8.44 7.91 12.73
C ALA A 9 -7.87 7.18 11.50
N ALA A 10 -7.18 6.05 11.70
CA ALA A 10 -6.66 5.23 10.62
C ALA A 10 -7.77 4.63 9.75
N ASN A 11 -8.83 4.08 10.36
CA ASN A 11 -9.98 3.57 9.61
C ASN A 11 -10.67 4.69 8.81
N LYS A 12 -10.83 5.89 9.39
CA LYS A 12 -11.37 7.08 8.68
C LYS A 12 -10.51 7.47 7.48
N ALA A 13 -9.17 7.36 7.60
CA ALA A 13 -8.26 7.63 6.49
C ALA A 13 -8.43 6.56 5.38
N LEU A 14 -8.54 5.28 5.73
CA LEU A 14 -8.81 4.22 4.75
C LEU A 14 -10.16 4.38 4.06
N SER A 15 -11.23 4.79 4.77
CA SER A 15 -12.55 5.04 4.15
C SER A 15 -12.48 6.10 3.03
N ARG A 16 -11.58 7.07 3.14
CA ARG A 16 -11.38 8.10 2.10
C ARG A 16 -10.63 7.55 0.89
N LEU A 17 -9.63 6.70 1.13
CA LEU A 17 -8.83 6.06 0.08
C LEU A 17 -9.57 4.90 -0.60
N LEU A 18 -10.59 4.34 0.04
CA LEU A 18 -11.34 3.19 -0.46
C LEU A 18 -12.83 3.53 -0.59
N PRO A 19 -13.22 4.47 -1.47
CA PRO A 19 -14.60 4.95 -1.55
C PRO A 19 -15.61 3.87 -1.99
N SER A 20 -15.12 2.75 -2.53
CA SER A 20 -15.97 1.60 -2.91
C SER A 20 -16.14 0.57 -1.79
N VAL A 21 -15.53 0.77 -0.62
CA VAL A 21 -15.59 -0.13 0.53
C VAL A 21 -16.13 0.63 1.74
N GLU A 22 -17.20 0.12 2.33
CA GLU A 22 -17.74 0.67 3.57
C GLU A 22 -16.91 0.15 4.75
N ILE A 23 -16.38 1.08 5.56
CA ILE A 23 -15.61 0.78 6.77
C ILE A 23 -16.26 1.54 7.92
N ASP A 24 -16.71 0.83 8.96
CA ASP A 24 -17.17 1.45 10.21
C ASP A 24 -15.94 1.84 11.04
N PRO A 25 -15.58 3.13 11.14
CA PRO A 25 -14.29 3.47 11.72
C PRO A 25 -14.21 3.26 13.23
N ASP A 26 -15.35 3.26 13.92
CA ASP A 26 -15.41 3.23 15.38
C ASP A 26 -15.57 1.79 15.91
N ASN A 27 -16.12 0.88 15.10
CA ASN A 27 -16.28 -0.54 15.46
C ASN A 27 -15.33 -1.50 14.72
N THR A 28 -14.59 -1.05 13.71
CA THR A 28 -13.61 -1.89 13.01
C THR A 28 -12.30 -1.98 13.80
N ARG A 29 -11.98 -3.20 14.25
CA ARG A 29 -10.77 -3.48 15.05
C ARG A 29 -9.57 -3.91 14.22
N ASP A 30 -9.83 -4.59 13.11
CA ASP A 30 -8.83 -5.03 12.15
C ASP A 30 -9.43 -4.86 10.75
N PHE A 31 -8.63 -4.36 9.82
CA PHE A 31 -9.05 -4.13 8.45
C PHE A 31 -7.90 -4.41 7.48
N MET A 32 -8.18 -5.24 6.48
CA MET A 32 -7.32 -5.49 5.34
C MET A 32 -8.19 -5.56 4.08
N TYR A 33 -7.90 -4.71 3.11
CA TYR A 33 -8.49 -4.76 1.78
C TYR A 33 -7.41 -4.97 0.74
N ARG A 34 -7.57 -5.96 -0.14
CA ARG A 34 -6.63 -6.27 -1.21
C ARG A 34 -7.39 -6.50 -2.51
N ILE A 35 -6.95 -5.85 -3.58
CA ILE A 35 -7.56 -5.98 -4.91
C ILE A 35 -6.47 -5.96 -5.99
N ASN A 36 -6.71 -6.68 -7.08
CA ASN A 36 -5.95 -6.55 -8.32
C ASN A 36 -6.87 -5.97 -9.40
N ARG A 37 -6.61 -4.73 -9.84
CA ARG A 37 -7.32 -4.14 -10.98
C ARG A 37 -6.41 -4.13 -12.21
N ARG A 38 -6.85 -4.80 -13.28
CA ARG A 38 -6.14 -4.76 -14.56
C ARG A 38 -6.44 -3.47 -15.32
N CYS A 39 -5.48 -2.98 -16.07
CA CYS A 39 -5.69 -1.95 -17.08
C CYS A 39 -4.81 -2.20 -18.31
N THR A 40 -5.21 -1.66 -19.45
CA THR A 40 -4.43 -1.75 -20.69
C THR A 40 -3.28 -0.74 -20.66
N SER A 41 -2.05 -1.15 -21.01
CA SER A 41 -0.89 -0.24 -21.07
C SER A 41 -1.06 0.77 -22.20
N ARG A 42 -0.90 2.06 -21.89
CA ARG A 42 -0.84 3.13 -22.89
C ARG A 42 0.52 3.18 -23.55
N ALA A 43 1.59 2.92 -22.79
CA ALA A 43 2.96 2.94 -23.31
C ALA A 43 3.18 1.90 -24.43
N LEU A 44 2.55 0.73 -24.32
CA LEU A 44 2.65 -0.34 -25.31
C LEU A 44 1.47 -0.37 -26.29
N SER A 45 0.72 0.73 -26.44
CA SER A 45 -0.42 0.84 -27.35
C SER A 45 -1.43 -0.31 -27.19
N GLY A 46 -1.64 -0.74 -25.95
CA GLY A 46 -2.55 -1.82 -25.57
C GLY A 46 -2.12 -3.25 -25.89
N ARG A 47 -0.87 -3.47 -26.31
CA ARG A 47 -0.31 -4.82 -26.47
C ARG A 47 -0.10 -5.57 -25.15
N CYS A 48 -0.25 -4.89 -24.02
CA CYS A 48 0.00 -5.43 -22.69
C CYS A 48 -1.10 -5.04 -21.71
N GLU A 49 -1.42 -5.93 -20.79
CA GLU A 49 -2.15 -5.59 -19.57
C GLU A 49 -1.18 -5.29 -18.42
N ILE A 50 -1.57 -4.37 -17.55
CA ILE A 50 -0.88 -4.06 -16.29
C ILE A 50 -1.76 -4.56 -15.15
N ASN A 51 -1.18 -5.33 -14.24
CA ASN A 51 -1.79 -5.64 -12.95
C ASN A 51 -1.48 -4.50 -11.97
N ARG A 52 -2.52 -4.01 -11.29
CA ARG A 52 -2.40 -3.06 -10.18
C ARG A 52 -2.84 -3.77 -8.90
N LEU A 53 -1.96 -4.58 -8.34
CA LEU A 53 -2.20 -5.23 -7.06
C LEU A 53 -1.89 -4.25 -5.94
N SER A 54 -2.87 -4.05 -5.06
CA SER A 54 -2.79 -3.10 -3.97
C SER A 54 -3.45 -3.69 -2.73
N ALA A 55 -2.82 -3.47 -1.57
CA ALA A 55 -3.33 -3.88 -0.28
C ALA A 55 -3.25 -2.71 0.71
N TRP A 56 -4.39 -2.39 1.32
CA TRP A 56 -4.52 -1.36 2.34
C TRP A 56 -4.88 -2.01 3.67
N SER A 57 -4.19 -1.61 4.72
CA SER A 57 -4.44 -2.11 6.07
C SER A 57 -4.15 -1.04 7.12
N VAL A 58 -4.68 -1.24 8.32
CA VAL A 58 -4.23 -0.50 9.50
C VAL A 58 -3.17 -1.34 10.22
N ILE A 59 -2.09 -0.70 10.65
CA ILE A 59 -1.06 -1.33 11.46
C ILE A 59 -0.89 -0.58 12.79
N GLU A 60 -0.61 -1.34 13.84
CA GLU A 60 -0.18 -0.84 15.13
C GLU A 60 1.33 -1.10 15.27
N ILE A 61 2.08 -0.05 15.58
CA ILE A 61 3.54 -0.05 15.69
C ILE A 61 3.86 0.07 17.17
N ALA A 62 4.49 -0.95 17.75
CA ALA A 62 5.02 -0.90 19.10
C ALA A 62 6.55 -0.92 19.03
N ARG A 63 7.20 0.13 19.54
CA ARG A 63 8.66 0.15 19.74
C ARG A 63 8.97 -0.26 21.17
N VAL A 64 9.72 -1.34 21.34
CA VAL A 64 10.16 -1.84 22.65
C VAL A 64 11.64 -1.50 22.84
N ASP A 65 11.96 -0.59 23.74
CA ASP A 65 13.35 -0.33 24.14
C ASP A 65 13.75 -1.29 25.27
N ILE A 66 14.76 -2.12 25.00
CA ILE A 66 15.30 -3.12 25.93
C ILE A 66 16.61 -2.60 26.53
N ASP A 67 16.64 -2.37 27.84
CA ASP A 67 17.86 -2.03 28.58
C ASP A 67 18.54 -3.30 29.10
N ILE A 68 19.79 -3.53 28.69
CA ILE A 68 20.61 -4.70 29.04
C ILE A 68 21.71 -4.33 30.06
N SER A 69 21.76 -3.08 30.54
CA SER A 69 22.88 -2.57 31.36
C SER A 69 22.88 -3.04 32.82
N SER A 70 21.74 -3.50 33.34
CA SER A 70 21.65 -4.09 34.68
C SER A 70 21.62 -5.61 34.54
N GLY A 71 22.50 -6.36 35.22
CA GLY A 71 22.48 -7.84 35.29
C GLY A 71 21.26 -8.45 36.01
N SER A 72 20.12 -7.76 35.95
CA SER A 72 18.77 -8.15 36.35
C SER A 72 17.91 -8.29 35.08
N SER A 73 16.72 -8.89 35.19
CA SER A 73 15.82 -9.06 34.02
C SER A 73 15.65 -7.75 33.23
N PRO A 74 15.69 -7.81 31.88
CA PRO A 74 15.54 -6.63 31.04
C PRO A 74 14.24 -5.89 31.37
N ALA A 75 14.35 -4.59 31.65
CA ALA A 75 13.20 -3.73 31.90
C ALA A 75 12.77 -3.06 30.58
N VAL A 76 11.51 -3.23 30.19
CA VAL A 76 10.90 -2.48 29.08
C VAL A 76 10.65 -1.06 29.57
N ARG A 77 11.36 -0.07 29.02
CA ARG A 77 11.34 1.29 29.59
C ARG A 77 10.32 2.24 29.00
N ASN A 78 9.88 2.07 27.76
CA ASN A 78 8.77 2.80 27.15
C ASN A 78 8.32 2.04 25.89
N ALA A 79 7.01 1.84 25.72
CA ALA A 79 6.46 1.44 24.44
C ALA A 79 5.96 2.69 23.72
N LEU A 80 6.62 3.09 22.63
CA LEU A 80 5.99 4.03 21.70
C LEU A 80 4.98 3.23 20.90
N GLU A 81 3.70 3.48 21.16
CA GLU A 81 2.58 2.94 20.40
C GLU A 81 2.18 3.96 19.34
N GLY A 82 2.14 3.54 18.08
CA GLY A 82 1.66 4.33 16.97
C GLY A 82 0.68 3.53 16.13
N THR A 83 -0.22 4.21 15.44
CA THR A 83 -1.08 3.60 14.44
C THR A 83 -0.76 4.22 13.08
N ALA A 84 -0.83 3.43 12.01
CA ALA A 84 -0.65 3.94 10.66
C ALA A 84 -1.51 3.19 9.65
N CYS A 85 -1.89 3.89 8.57
CA CYS A 85 -2.36 3.22 7.35
C CYS A 85 -1.16 2.74 6.56
N ARG A 86 -1.17 1.47 6.18
CA ARG A 86 -0.19 0.85 5.30
C ARG A 86 -0.79 0.59 3.94
N LEU A 87 -0.05 0.95 2.92
CA LEU A 87 -0.31 0.59 1.53
C LEU A 87 0.87 -0.27 1.06
N GLU A 88 0.56 -1.44 0.53
CA GLU A 88 1.49 -2.31 -0.18
C GLU A 88 1.07 -2.36 -1.64
N LEU A 89 2.03 -2.13 -2.55
CA LEU A 89 1.78 -2.06 -3.99
C LEU A 89 2.64 -3.06 -4.74
N ASP A 90 2.05 -3.68 -5.74
CA ASP A 90 2.70 -4.48 -6.77
C ASP A 90 2.05 -4.13 -8.12
N VAL A 91 2.71 -3.23 -8.85
CA VAL A 91 2.28 -2.77 -10.18
C VAL A 91 3.24 -3.35 -11.21
N ASN A 92 2.74 -4.25 -12.05
CA ASN A 92 3.55 -4.99 -13.01
C ASN A 92 2.80 -5.23 -14.32
N SER A 93 3.53 -5.41 -15.42
CA SER A 93 2.96 -5.90 -16.68
C SER A 93 2.69 -7.40 -16.61
N VAL A 94 1.64 -7.88 -17.29
CA VAL A 94 1.45 -9.32 -17.46
C VAL A 94 2.65 -9.93 -18.23
N PRO A 95 3.08 -11.16 -17.89
CA PRO A 95 4.25 -11.79 -18.52
C PRO A 95 4.06 -12.09 -20.02
N GLU A 96 2.81 -12.21 -20.46
CA GLU A 96 2.42 -12.58 -21.81
C GLU A 96 2.44 -11.33 -22.70
N LEU A 97 3.63 -10.91 -23.13
CA LEU A 97 3.78 -9.95 -24.21
C LEU A 97 4.23 -10.68 -25.48
N ASP A 98 3.38 -10.70 -26.49
CA ASP A 98 3.77 -11.18 -27.81
C ASP A 98 4.66 -10.15 -28.49
N GLY A 99 5.96 -10.47 -28.61
CA GLY A 99 6.92 -9.72 -29.43
C GLY A 99 8.08 -9.09 -28.65
N HIS A 100 8.86 -8.29 -29.37
CA HIS A 100 10.00 -7.58 -28.82
C HIS A 100 9.54 -6.26 -28.17
N ILE A 101 10.11 -5.92 -27.02
CA ILE A 101 9.99 -4.59 -26.40
C ILE A 101 11.26 -3.83 -26.77
N SER A 102 11.12 -2.73 -27.49
CA SER A 102 12.26 -1.84 -27.74
C SER A 102 12.71 -1.15 -26.44
N SER A 103 13.93 -0.61 -26.39
CA SER A 103 14.41 0.09 -25.19
C SER A 103 13.56 1.33 -24.85
N GLU A 104 13.00 2.00 -25.85
CA GLU A 104 12.15 3.18 -25.67
C GLU A 104 10.78 2.80 -25.07
N GLU A 105 10.21 1.70 -25.56
CA GLU A 105 8.97 1.13 -25.02
C GLU A 105 9.14 0.63 -23.58
N ALA A 106 10.29 0.01 -23.26
CA ALA A 106 10.59 -0.43 -21.90
C ALA A 106 10.70 0.76 -20.92
N ALA A 107 11.35 1.85 -21.34
CA ALA A 107 11.45 3.08 -20.55
C ALA A 107 10.05 3.68 -20.34
N SER A 108 9.27 3.81 -21.41
CA SER A 108 7.90 4.36 -21.35
C SER A 108 6.96 3.51 -20.47
N LEU A 109 7.07 2.18 -20.55
CA LEU A 109 6.31 1.28 -19.70
C LEU A 109 6.70 1.47 -18.23
N THR A 110 8.00 1.59 -17.94
CA THR A 110 8.48 1.81 -16.57
C THR A 110 7.94 3.10 -15.97
N GLU A 111 7.92 4.19 -16.75
CA GLU A 111 7.31 5.45 -16.34
C GLU A 111 5.81 5.32 -16.08
N GLU A 112 5.10 4.57 -16.94
CA GLU A 112 3.67 4.27 -16.74
C GLU A 112 3.41 3.48 -15.45
N LEU A 113 4.23 2.46 -15.14
CA LEU A 113 4.11 1.67 -13.91
C LEU A 113 4.33 2.56 -12.67
N PHE A 114 5.32 3.45 -12.68
CA PHE A 114 5.55 4.40 -11.59
C PHE A 114 4.40 5.39 -11.45
N ALA A 115 3.89 5.94 -12.55
CA ALA A 115 2.76 6.86 -12.52
C ALA A 115 1.53 6.22 -11.85
N LEU A 116 1.20 4.98 -12.23
CA LEU A 116 0.10 4.22 -11.62
C LEU A 116 0.33 3.95 -10.13
N ALA A 117 1.56 3.64 -9.72
CA ALA A 117 1.89 3.44 -8.31
C ALA A 117 1.73 4.75 -7.49
N PHE A 118 2.14 5.89 -8.04
CA PHE A 118 1.94 7.20 -7.41
C PHE A 118 0.46 7.58 -7.31
N GLU A 119 -0.33 7.31 -8.35
CA GLU A 119 -1.77 7.57 -8.37
C GLU A 119 -2.48 6.77 -7.27
N LEU A 120 -2.20 5.46 -7.16
CA LEU A 120 -2.76 4.62 -6.09
C LEU A 120 -2.35 5.08 -4.68
N ALA A 121 -1.12 5.58 -4.53
CA ALA A 121 -0.62 6.07 -3.25
C ALA A 121 -1.24 7.43 -2.84
N ALA A 122 -1.53 8.30 -3.81
CA ALA A 122 -2.12 9.61 -3.57
C ALA A 122 -3.64 9.55 -3.42
N ASP A 123 -4.32 8.81 -4.32
CA ASP A 123 -5.76 8.88 -4.52
C ASP A 123 -6.51 7.64 -4.01
N GLY A 124 -5.81 6.53 -3.72
CA GLY A 124 -6.40 5.30 -3.20
C GLY A 124 -6.89 4.33 -4.30
N ASP A 125 -7.96 3.57 -4.05
CA ASP A 125 -8.53 2.62 -5.03
C ASP A 125 -9.27 3.37 -6.15
N ILE A 126 -8.52 3.65 -7.22
CA ILE A 126 -9.02 4.17 -8.49
C ILE A 126 -9.49 3.03 -9.41
N LYS A 127 -10.74 3.12 -9.87
CA LYS A 127 -11.36 2.12 -10.76
C LYS A 127 -10.69 2.11 -12.13
#